data_AF-A0A7J4U933-F1
#
_entry.id   AF-A0A7J4U933-F1
#
_cell.length_a   1.000
_cell.length_b   1.000
_cell.length_c   1.000
_cell.angle_alpha   90.00
_cell.angle_beta   90.00
_cell.angle_gamma   90.00
#
_symmetry.space_group_name_H-M   'P 1'
#
loop_
_entity.id
_entity.type
_entity.pdbx_description
1 polymer ?
#
loop_
_entity_poly.entity_id
_entity_poly.type
_entity_poly.pdbx_seq_one_letter_code
_entity_poly.pdbx_strand_id
1 'polypeptide(L)' 'SALRERMKFSVREAKTFAKKRRTVKELLDIYQAYNNLIDARQRRTPCMKEGIVTKIWSWSDLLHKRISILR' A
#
# COMPACT_ATOMS: atom_id res chain seq x y z
N SER A 1 9.18 2.98 10.83
CA SER A 1 7.72 3.06 10.62
C SER A 1 7.15 1.65 10.54
N ALA A 2 5.89 1.45 10.92
CA ALA A 2 5.25 0.12 10.91
C ALA A 2 5.32 -0.58 9.54
N LEU A 3 5.20 0.18 8.44
CA LEU A 3 5.36 -0.34 7.08
C LEU A 3 6.76 -0.93 6.83
N ARG A 4 7.82 -0.28 7.32
CA ARG A 4 9.21 -0.75 7.14
C ARG A 4 9.44 -2.10 7.81
N GLU A 5 8.90 -2.30 9.01
CA GLU A 5 9.02 -3.57 9.72
C GLU A 5 8.22 -4.70 9.04
N ARG A 6 7.02 -4.39 8.54
CA ARG A 6 6.24 -5.33 7.73
C ARG A 6 6.97 -5.72 6.44
N MET A 7 7.60 -4.76 5.76
CA MET A 7 8.36 -5.04 4.55
C MET A 7 9.56 -5.97 4.82
N LYS A 8 10.29 -5.77 5.93
CA LYS A 8 11.35 -6.69 6.36
C LYS A 8 10.81 -8.10 6.63
N PHE A 9 9.65 -8.22 7.27
CA PHE A 9 8.99 -9.51 7.50
C PHE A 9 8.62 -10.19 6.17
N SER A 10 7.98 -9.46 5.25
CA SER A 10 7.63 -9.97 3.91
C SER A 10 8.86 -10.46 3.14
N VAL A 11 9.98 -9.72 3.17
CA VAL A 11 11.22 -10.16 2.49
C VAL A 11 11.76 -11.47 3.09
N ARG A 12 11.72 -11.62 4.42
CA ARG A 12 12.13 -12.86 5.09
C ARG A 12 11.22 -14.03 4.73
N GLU A 13 9.90 -13.85 4.78
CA GLU A 13 8.95 -14.90 4.41
C GLU A 13 9.06 -15.31 2.94
N ALA A 14 9.23 -14.34 2.03
CA ALA A 14 9.44 -14.60 0.61
C ALA A 14 10.73 -15.41 0.34
N LYS A 15 11.76 -15.23 1.18
CA LYS A 15 13.01 -16.00 1.10
C LYS A 15 12.80 -17.44 1.60
N THR A 16 12.13 -17.62 2.74
CA THR A 16 11.89 -18.94 3.36
C THR A 16 10.87 -19.77 2.57
N PHE A 17 9.80 -19.14 2.09
CA PHE A 17 8.69 -19.81 1.40
C PHE A 17 8.64 -19.39 -0.07
N ALA A 18 9.55 -19.93 -0.88
CA ALA A 18 9.66 -19.60 -2.30
C ALA A 18 8.33 -19.74 -3.07
N LYS A 19 7.53 -20.78 -2.75
CA LYS A 19 6.21 -21.02 -3.36
C LYS A 19 5.15 -19.95 -2.98
N LYS A 20 5.35 -19.22 -1.88
CA LYS A 20 4.44 -18.17 -1.39
C LYS A 20 4.88 -16.75 -1.75
N ARG A 21 5.97 -16.59 -2.51
CA ARG A 21 6.52 -15.27 -2.89
C ARG A 21 5.48 -14.36 -3.53
N ARG A 22 4.63 -14.91 -4.40
CA ARG A 22 3.55 -14.17 -5.04
C ARG A 22 2.58 -13.59 -4.02
N THR A 23 2.04 -14.42 -3.13
CA THR A 23 1.12 -14.00 -2.08
C THR A 23 1.75 -12.97 -1.15
N VAL A 24 3.02 -13.15 -0.79
CA VAL A 24 3.75 -12.19 0.07
C VAL A 24 3.90 -10.83 -0.63
N LYS A 25 4.15 -10.83 -1.94
CA LYS A 25 4.18 -9.60 -2.74
C LYS A 25 2.80 -8.93 -2.79
N GLU A 26 1.74 -9.68 -3.09
CA GLU A 26 0.37 -9.17 -3.15
C GLU A 26 -0.05 -8.55 -1.80
N LEU A 27 0.29 -9.19 -0.68
CA LEU A 27 0.07 -8.63 0.65
C LEU A 27 0.85 -7.34 0.89
N LEU A 28 2.10 -7.28 0.42
CA LEU A 28 2.93 -6.08 0.53
C LEU A 28 2.32 -4.91 -0.26
N ASP A 29 1.84 -5.15 -1.47
CA ASP A 29 1.19 -4.16 -2.33
C ASP A 29 -0.06 -3.58 -1.64
N ILE A 30 -0.89 -4.45 -1.03
CA ILE A 30 -2.06 -4.04 -0.24
C ILE A 30 -1.64 -3.17 0.96
N TYR A 31 -0.60 -3.57 1.70
CA TYR A 31 -0.12 -2.78 2.85
C TYR A 31 0.45 -1.42 2.44
N GLN A 32 1.13 -1.34 1.30
CA GLN A 32 1.63 -0.08 0.77
C GLN A 32 0.46 0.83 0.39
N ALA A 33 -0.54 0.31 -0.32
CA ALA A 33 -1.74 1.07 -0.69
C ALA A 33 -2.46 1.60 0.56
N TYR A 34 -2.67 0.76 1.57
CA TYR A 34 -3.26 1.16 2.84
C TYR A 34 -2.46 2.28 3.51
N ASN A 35 -1.14 2.10 3.70
CA ASN A 35 -0.31 3.09 4.37
C ASN A 35 -0.25 4.42 3.62
N ASN A 36 -0.23 4.38 2.29
CA ASN A 36 0.00 5.55 1.45
C ASN A 36 -1.26 6.35 1.15
N LEU A 37 -2.42 5.70 1.07
CA LEU A 37 -3.68 6.31 0.64
C LEU A 37 -4.77 6.34 1.72
N ILE A 38 -4.72 5.44 2.72
CA ILE A 38 -5.82 5.23 3.69
C ILE A 38 -5.42 5.62 5.12
N ASP A 39 -4.25 5.19 5.61
CA ASP A 39 -3.81 5.40 7.00
C ASP A 39 -3.34 6.85 7.25
N ALA A 40 -4.29 7.73 7.56
CA ALA A 40 -4.06 9.14 7.82
C ALA A 40 -3.70 9.43 9.29
N ARG A 41 -2.64 8.78 9.81
CA ARG A 41 -2.16 8.92 11.21
C ARG A 41 -2.01 10.36 11.71
N GLN A 42 -1.78 11.32 10.80
CA GLN A 42 -1.63 12.75 11.08
C GLN A 42 -2.54 13.61 10.21
N ARG A 43 -3.79 13.18 9.96
CA ARG A 43 -4.78 13.83 9.06
C ARG A 43 -4.36 13.95 7.59
N ARG A 44 -3.13 13.55 7.26
CA ARG A 44 -2.56 13.49 5.92
C ARG A 44 -1.82 12.17 5.75
N THR A 45 -2.08 11.50 4.64
CA THR A 45 -1.34 10.30 4.24
C THR A 45 -0.01 10.67 3.57
N PRO A 46 0.94 9.75 3.41
CA PRO A 46 2.16 9.99 2.64
C PRO A 46 1.91 10.56 1.24
N CYS A 47 0.98 9.99 0.45
CA CYS A 47 0.65 10.52 -0.88
C CYS A 47 0.06 11.94 -0.82
N MET A 48 -0.62 12.32 0.26
CA MET A 48 -1.06 13.70 0.45
C MET A 48 0.11 14.64 0.79
N LYS A 49 1.08 14.18 1.59
CA LYS A 49 2.27 14.96 1.92
C LYS A 49 3.14 15.23 0.68
N GLU A 50 3.15 14.29 -0.26
CA GLU A 50 3.86 14.40 -1.54
C GLU A 50 3.04 15.10 -2.65
N GLY A 51 1.80 15.51 -2.37
CA GLY A 51 0.95 16.20 -3.35
C GLY A 51 0.39 15.31 -4.46
N ILE A 52 0.52 13.99 -4.37
CA ILE A 52 0.01 13.02 -5.36
C ILE A 52 -1.51 12.94 -5.31
N VAL A 53 -2.09 13.04 -4.11
CA VAL A 53 -3.54 13.02 -3.89
C VAL A 53 -3.96 14.13 -2.93
N THR A 54 -5.16 14.67 -3.13
CA THR A 54 -5.70 15.77 -2.32
C THR A 54 -6.63 15.31 -1.19
N LYS A 55 -7.07 14.05 -1.22
CA LYS A 55 -7.99 13.45 -0.24
C LYS A 55 -7.43 12.18 0.38
N ILE A 56 -7.92 11.83 1.56
CA ILE A 56 -7.76 10.49 2.14
C ILE A 56 -8.70 9.54 1.39
N TRP A 57 -8.22 8.37 1.01
CA TRP A 57 -9.00 7.35 0.32
C TRP A 57 -9.56 6.33 1.30
N SER A 58 -10.72 5.76 0.98
CA SER A 58 -11.20 4.52 1.58
C SER A 58 -10.85 3.31 0.70
N TRP A 59 -11.00 2.09 1.24
CA TRP A 59 -10.91 0.88 0.42
C TRP A 59 -11.95 0.86 -0.71
N SER A 60 -13.16 1.39 -0.44
CA SER A 60 -14.19 1.51 -1.47
C SER A 60 -13.76 2.45 -2.59
N ASP A 61 -13.19 3.62 -2.25
CA ASP A 61 -12.64 4.53 -3.26
C ASP A 61 -11.58 3.86 -4.11
N LEU A 62 -10.66 3.10 -3.49
CA LEU A 62 -9.54 2.46 -4.18
C LEU A 62 -9.99 1.34 -5.11
N LEU A 63 -10.85 0.43 -4.60
CA LEU A 63 -11.27 -0.77 -5.32
C LEU A 63 -12.31 -0.48 -6.42
N HIS A 64 -13.09 0.59 -6.27
CA HIS A 64 -14.07 1.02 -7.28
C HIS A 64 -13.56 2.16 -8.17
N LYS A 65 -12.30 2.58 -8.03
CA LYS A 65 -11.73 3.60 -8.90
C LYS A 65 -11.61 3.05 -10.32
N ARG A 66 -12.35 3.65 -11.25
CA ARG A 66 -12.16 3.36 -12.67
C ARG A 66 -10.78 3.86 -13.10
N ILE A 67 -9.92 2.95 -13.54
CA ILE A 67 -8.61 3.29 -14.07
C ILE A 67 -8.82 3.97 -15.42
N SER A 68 -8.66 5.29 -15.46
CA SER A 68 -8.51 6.02 -16.71
C SER A 68 -7.02 6.06 -17.03
N ILE A 69 -6.62 5.46 -18.14
CA ILE A 69 -5.30 5.71 -18.71
C ILE A 69 -5.29 7.21 -19.06
N LEU A 70 -4.49 7.99 -18.34
CA LEU A 70 -4.12 9.34 -18.78
C LEU A 70 -3.37 9.14 -20.11
N ARG A 71 -4.00 9.53 -21.22
CA ARG A 71 -3.35 9.66 -22.53
C ARG A 71 -2.47 10.90 -22.53
#